data_AF-A0A353PLZ5-F1
#
_entry.id   AF-A0A353PLZ5-F1
#
_cell.length_a   1.000
_cell.length_b   1.000
_cell.length_c   1.000
_cell.angle_alpha   90.00
_cell.angle_beta   90.00
_cell.angle_gamma   90.00
#
_symmetry.space_group_name_H-M   'P 1'
#
loop_
_entity.id
_entity.type
_entity.pdbx_description
1 polymer ?
#
loop_
_entity_poly.entity_id
_entity_poly.type
_entity_poly.pdbx_seq_one_letter_code
_entity_poly.pdbx_strand_id
1 'polypeptide(L)'
;MATLETRRNTDGTTGYRAKVRLKGFPSQSATFERKTDAKEWAKQTEASIREGRYFKTSEAKKHTIADLIDRYLRETEKKNPKRFVDVKKLLNWWKKEIGAYLLSDLTRALIIEQRDKLLNSIGRKVSKGSNTQRSPATVNRYMFRTFPRN
;
A
#
# COMPACT_ATOMS: atom_id res chain seq x y z
N MET A 1 -16.95 12.24 -12.64
CA MET A 1 -18.38 12.54 -12.47
C MET A 1 -19.12 11.27 -12.12
N ALA A 2 -19.96 11.32 -11.08
CA ALA A 2 -20.84 10.22 -10.69
C ALA A 2 -22.14 10.26 -11.51
N THR A 3 -22.55 9.10 -12.03
CA THR A 3 -23.80 8.92 -12.80
C THR A 3 -24.71 7.97 -12.04
N LEU A 4 -25.98 8.32 -11.90
CA LEU A 4 -27.02 7.47 -11.33
C LEU A 4 -27.91 6.95 -12.45
N GLU A 5 -27.97 5.64 -12.60
CA GLU A 5 -28.84 4.93 -13.54
C GLU A 5 -29.99 4.30 -12.76
N THR A 6 -31.22 4.52 -13.20
CA THR A 6 -32.41 3.86 -12.66
C THR A 6 -32.77 2.68 -13.53
N ARG A 7 -32.89 1.49 -12.95
CA ARG A 7 -33.35 0.27 -13.63
C ARG A 7 -34.60 -0.26 -12.94
N ARG A 8 -35.66 -0.49 -13.70
CA ARG A 8 -36.78 -1.32 -13.24
C ARG A 8 -36.42 -2.79 -13.43
N ASN A 9 -36.44 -3.56 -12.36
CA ASN A 9 -36.26 -5.01 -12.42
C ASN A 9 -37.58 -5.67 -12.85
N THR A 10 -37.48 -6.90 -13.35
CA THR A 10 -38.62 -7.69 -13.80
C THR A 10 -39.65 -7.92 -12.69
N ASP A 11 -39.21 -7.91 -11.41
CA ASP A 11 -40.04 -8.08 -10.21
C ASP A 11 -40.80 -6.80 -9.79
N GLY A 12 -40.82 -5.75 -10.62
CA GLY A 12 -41.51 -4.48 -10.32
C GLY A 12 -40.75 -3.54 -9.38
N THR A 13 -39.64 -4.00 -8.78
CA THR A 13 -38.77 -3.18 -7.92
C THR A 13 -37.90 -2.22 -8.74
N THR A 14 -37.64 -1.03 -8.21
CA THR A 14 -36.75 -0.04 -8.84
C THR A 14 -35.36 -0.12 -8.20
N GLY A 15 -34.37 -0.56 -8.96
CA GLY A 15 -32.96 -0.53 -8.58
C GLY A 15 -32.27 0.75 -9.04
N TYR A 16 -31.38 1.28 -8.20
CA TYR A 16 -30.58 2.47 -8.44
C TYR A 16 -29.11 2.07 -8.54
N ARG A 17 -28.52 2.17 -9.73
CA ARG A 17 -27.10 1.89 -9.96
C ARG A 17 -26.32 3.19 -9.98
N ALA A 18 -25.39 3.35 -9.05
CA ALA A 18 -24.43 4.44 -9.05
C ALA A 18 -23.14 4.01 -9.76
N LYS A 19 -22.63 4.84 -10.68
CA LYS A 19 -21.35 4.67 -11.36
C LYS A 19 -20.46 5.87 -11.09
N VAL A 20 -19.26 5.65 -10.55
CA VAL A 20 -18.27 6.71 -10.31
C VAL A 20 -17.11 6.54 -11.27
N ARG A 21 -16.88 7.55 -12.12
CA ARG A 21 -15.75 7.62 -13.04
C ARG A 21 -14.89 8.85 -12.74
N LEU A 22 -13.64 8.62 -12.35
CA LEU A 22 -12.62 9.65 -12.16
C LEU A 22 -11.41 9.36 -13.06
N LYS A 23 -10.82 10.41 -13.66
CA LYS A 23 -9.64 10.27 -14.52
C LYS A 23 -8.46 9.75 -13.67
N GLY A 24 -7.81 8.67 -14.12
CA GLY A 24 -6.68 8.05 -13.43
C GLY A 24 -7.05 6.95 -12.41
N PHE A 25 -8.32 6.59 -12.26
CA PHE A 25 -8.78 5.52 -11.36
C PHE A 25 -9.76 4.56 -12.08
N PRO A 26 -9.81 3.26 -11.72
CA PRO A 26 -10.77 2.31 -12.27
C PRO A 26 -12.21 2.73 -11.98
N SER A 27 -13.11 2.51 -12.92
CA SER A 27 -14.53 2.83 -12.76
C SER A 27 -15.18 1.92 -11.72
N GLN A 28 -15.94 2.51 -10.80
CA GLN A 28 -16.66 1.77 -9.76
C GLN A 28 -18.16 1.85 -9.99
N SER A 29 -18.86 0.75 -9.72
CA SER A 29 -20.32 0.74 -9.77
C SER A 29 -20.92 -0.12 -8.68
N ALA A 30 -21.98 0.39 -8.05
CA ALA A 30 -22.77 -0.34 -7.06
C ALA A 30 -24.25 -0.13 -7.33
N THR A 31 -25.07 -1.11 -6.95
CA THR A 31 -26.52 -1.11 -7.15
C THR A 31 -27.19 -1.14 -5.78
N PHE A 32 -28.21 -0.31 -5.60
CA PHE A 32 -28.96 -0.14 -4.35
C PHE A 32 -30.46 -0.15 -4.62
N GLU A 33 -31.26 -0.47 -3.61
CA GLU A 33 -32.73 -0.42 -3.69
C GLU A 33 -33.28 0.99 -3.44
N ARG A 34 -32.52 1.85 -2.77
CA ARG A 34 -32.90 3.22 -2.43
C ARG A 34 -32.06 4.24 -3.20
N LYS A 35 -32.72 5.26 -3.74
CA LYS A 35 -32.08 6.36 -4.50
C LYS A 35 -31.14 7.19 -3.64
N THR A 36 -31.52 7.42 -2.38
CA THR A 36 -30.75 8.16 -1.38
C THR A 36 -29.41 7.48 -1.13
N ASP A 37 -29.45 6.18 -0.88
CA ASP A 37 -28.29 5.37 -0.52
C ASP A 37 -27.32 5.31 -1.70
N ALA A 38 -27.84 5.16 -2.93
CA ALA A 38 -27.03 5.21 -4.14
C ALA A 38 -26.33 6.56 -4.34
N LYS A 39 -27.03 7.67 -4.05
CA LYS A 39 -26.47 9.03 -4.16
C LYS A 39 -25.43 9.31 -3.07
N GLU A 40 -25.69 8.87 -1.85
CA GLU A 40 -24.76 9.01 -0.73
C GLU A 40 -23.50 8.18 -0.94
N TRP A 41 -23.64 6.92 -1.36
CA TRP A 41 -22.52 6.06 -1.73
C TRP A 41 -21.67 6.66 -2.85
N ALA A 42 -22.30 7.21 -3.89
CA ALA A 42 -21.59 7.85 -5.00
C ALA A 42 -20.78 9.06 -4.52
N LYS A 43 -21.37 9.89 -3.63
CA LYS A 43 -20.72 11.08 -3.06
C LYS A 43 -19.57 10.70 -2.13
N GLN A 44 -19.77 9.74 -1.23
CA GLN A 44 -18.72 9.23 -0.33
C GLN A 44 -17.58 8.57 -1.10
N THR A 45 -17.90 7.80 -2.15
CA THR A 45 -16.92 7.18 -3.04
C THR A 45 -16.11 8.23 -3.80
N GLU A 46 -16.76 9.23 -4.42
CA GLU A 46 -16.07 10.31 -5.12
C GLU A 46 -15.19 11.13 -4.17
N ALA A 47 -15.69 11.48 -2.98
CA ALA A 47 -14.92 12.18 -1.96
C ALA A 47 -13.70 11.36 -1.52
N SER A 48 -13.89 10.06 -1.26
CA SER A 48 -12.81 9.16 -0.88
C SER A 48 -11.75 9.01 -2.00
N ILE A 49 -12.15 9.00 -3.28
CA ILE A 49 -11.21 8.93 -4.42
C ILE A 49 -10.44 10.24 -4.52
N ARG A 50 -11.14 11.37 -4.42
CA ARG A 50 -10.54 12.71 -4.49
C ARG A 50 -9.57 12.97 -3.32
N GLU A 51 -9.87 12.45 -2.13
CA GLU A 51 -9.00 12.52 -0.96
C GLU A 51 -7.83 11.51 -1.00
N GLY A 52 -7.71 10.68 -2.04
CA GLY A 52 -6.68 9.65 -2.13
C GLY A 52 -6.83 8.52 -1.11
N ARG A 53 -7.98 8.44 -0.43
CA ARG A 53 -8.30 7.39 0.54
C ARG A 53 -8.91 6.16 -0.11
N TYR A 54 -9.51 6.27 -1.30
CA TYR A 54 -10.31 5.17 -1.87
C TYR A 54 -9.52 3.90 -2.18
N PHE A 55 -8.27 4.01 -2.66
CA PHE A 55 -7.40 2.85 -2.82
C PHE A 55 -6.84 2.30 -1.49
N LYS A 56 -6.90 3.08 -0.41
CA LYS A 56 -6.33 2.72 0.90
C LYS A 56 -7.25 1.86 1.77
N THR A 57 -8.48 1.53 1.36
CA THR A 57 -9.53 1.28 2.37
C THR A 57 -9.87 -0.18 2.70
N SER A 58 -9.74 -1.18 1.83
CA SER A 58 -10.24 -2.53 2.20
C SER A 58 -9.17 -3.56 2.57
N GLU A 59 -8.15 -3.77 1.74
CA GLU A 59 -7.05 -4.70 2.09
C GLU A 59 -5.92 -4.01 2.85
N ALA A 60 -5.58 -2.77 2.49
CA ALA A 60 -4.48 -2.02 3.10
C ALA A 60 -4.76 -1.59 4.56
N LYS A 61 -6.02 -1.61 5.00
CA LYS A 61 -6.42 -1.42 6.42
C LYS A 61 -6.43 -2.72 7.22
N LYS A 62 -6.43 -3.88 6.56
CA LYS A 62 -6.53 -5.19 7.22
C LYS A 62 -5.17 -5.84 7.43
N HIS A 63 -4.21 -5.51 6.56
CA HIS A 63 -2.89 -6.13 6.58
C HIS A 63 -1.83 -5.16 7.05
N THR A 64 -1.00 -5.66 7.95
CA THR A 64 0.20 -4.96 8.38
C THR A 64 1.28 -5.06 7.32
N ILE A 65 2.27 -4.17 7.38
CA ILE A 65 3.45 -4.27 6.52
C ILE A 65 4.22 -5.57 6.80
N ALA A 66 4.20 -6.05 8.04
CA ALA A 66 4.77 -7.35 8.40
C ALA A 66 4.14 -8.51 7.61
N ASP A 67 2.81 -8.54 7.48
CA ASP A 67 2.09 -9.59 6.74
C ASP A 67 2.46 -9.61 5.26
N LEU A 68 2.59 -8.42 4.67
CA LEU A 68 2.98 -8.26 3.27
C LEU A 68 4.42 -8.69 3.02
N ILE A 69 5.32 -8.31 3.92
CA ILE A 69 6.72 -8.75 3.89
C ILE A 69 6.80 -10.27 3.95
N ASP A 70 6.05 -10.91 4.86
CA ASP A 70 6.05 -12.36 5.01
C ASP A 70 5.51 -13.07 3.76
N ARG A 71 4.42 -12.56 3.18
CA ARG A 71 3.88 -13.08 1.91
C ARG A 71 4.91 -12.96 0.78
N TYR A 72 5.53 -11.80 0.62
CA TYR A 72 6.53 -11.56 -0.42
C TYR A 72 7.78 -12.43 -0.26
N LEU A 73 8.22 -12.65 0.99
CA LEU A 73 9.35 -13.53 1.28
C LEU A 73 9.04 -14.98 0.91
N ARG A 74 7.84 -15.50 1.24
CA ARG A 74 7.40 -16.84 0.84
C ARG A 74 7.36 -17.03 -0.67
N GLU A 75 6.91 -16.02 -1.42
CA GLU A 75 6.92 -16.08 -2.89
C GLU A 75 8.33 -16.02 -3.47
N THR A 76 9.18 -15.15 -2.92
CA THR A 76 10.56 -14.97 -3.38
C THR A 76 11.41 -16.20 -3.11
N GLU A 77 11.19 -16.88 -1.98
CA GLU A 77 11.84 -18.15 -1.64
C GLU A 77 11.59 -19.21 -2.72
N LYS A 78 10.35 -19.34 -3.17
CA LYS A 78 9.96 -20.28 -4.23
C LYS A 78 10.52 -19.89 -5.60
N LYS A 79 10.45 -18.61 -5.97
CA LYS A 79 10.83 -18.14 -7.31
C LYS A 79 12.33 -17.98 -7.49
N ASN A 80 13.04 -17.48 -6.47
CA ASN A 80 14.44 -17.08 -6.58
C ASN A 80 15.21 -17.27 -5.26
N PRO A 81 15.59 -18.52 -4.91
CA PRO A 81 16.22 -18.85 -3.62
C PRO A 81 17.59 -18.16 -3.42
N LYS A 82 18.36 -17.94 -4.50
CA LYS A 82 19.63 -17.17 -4.42
C LYS A 82 19.40 -15.73 -3.97
N ARG A 83 18.32 -15.10 -4.44
CA ARG A 83 17.95 -13.71 -4.12
C ARG A 83 17.27 -13.61 -2.75
N PHE A 84 16.58 -14.67 -2.31
CA PHE A 84 15.87 -14.72 -1.05
C PHE A 84 16.77 -14.40 0.15
N VAL A 85 17.98 -14.97 0.23
CA VAL A 85 18.88 -14.78 1.38
C VAL A 85 19.23 -13.30 1.63
N ASP A 86 19.49 -12.55 0.56
CA ASP A 86 19.79 -11.12 0.68
C ASP A 86 18.55 -10.29 0.98
N VAL A 87 17.46 -10.57 0.28
CA VAL A 87 16.20 -9.83 0.37
C VAL A 87 15.56 -10.05 1.75
N LYS A 88 15.67 -11.24 2.32
CA LYS A 88 15.22 -11.58 3.67
C LYS A 88 15.88 -10.71 4.73
N LYS A 89 17.21 -10.53 4.66
CA LYS A 89 17.94 -9.70 5.63
C LYS A 89 17.48 -8.24 5.58
N LEU A 90 17.25 -7.73 4.37
CA LEU A 90 16.75 -6.38 4.14
C LEU A 90 15.33 -6.20 4.68
N LEU A 91 14.41 -7.06 4.23
CA LEU A 91 13.01 -6.97 4.59
C LEU A 91 12.76 -7.25 6.06
N ASN A 92 13.57 -8.07 6.72
CA ASN A 92 13.49 -8.26 8.17
C ASN A 92 13.82 -6.98 8.95
N TRP A 93 14.74 -6.15 8.45
CA TRP A 93 15.02 -4.86 9.06
C TRP A 93 13.80 -3.93 8.92
N TRP A 94 13.23 -3.82 7.72
CA TRP A 94 12.00 -3.05 7.50
C TRP A 94 10.82 -3.59 8.31
N LYS A 95 10.69 -4.91 8.43
CA LYS A 95 9.66 -5.56 9.27
C LYS A 95 9.81 -5.17 10.74
N LYS A 96 11.05 -5.05 11.24
CA LYS A 96 11.30 -4.62 12.62
C LYS A 96 10.93 -3.15 12.84
N GLU A 97 11.25 -2.27 11.89
CA GLU A 97 11.06 -0.83 12.05
C GLU A 97 9.63 -0.36 11.76
N ILE A 98 9.00 -0.92 10.71
CA ILE A 98 7.69 -0.47 10.24
C ILE A 98 6.65 -1.59 10.13
N GLY A 99 6.98 -2.82 10.55
CA GLY A 99 6.08 -3.96 10.37
C GLY A 99 4.76 -3.87 11.14
N ALA A 100 4.73 -3.15 12.26
CA ALA A 100 3.52 -2.94 13.06
C ALA A 100 2.55 -1.92 12.44
N TYR A 101 3.01 -1.11 11.50
CA TYR A 101 2.14 -0.14 10.83
C TYR A 101 1.25 -0.83 9.80
N LEU A 102 0.05 -0.31 9.65
CA LEU A 102 -0.85 -0.67 8.57
C LEU A 102 -0.30 -0.13 7.25
N LEU A 103 -0.60 -0.82 6.15
CA LEU A 103 -0.21 -0.34 4.82
C LEU A 103 -0.85 1.02 4.51
N SER A 104 -2.04 1.32 5.07
CA SER A 104 -2.71 2.62 4.94
C SER A 104 -1.88 3.80 5.47
N ASP A 105 -1.05 3.54 6.48
CA ASP A 105 -0.29 4.52 7.24
C ASP A 105 1.13 4.70 6.68
N LEU A 106 1.48 3.91 5.66
CA LEU A 106 2.72 4.07 4.93
C LEU A 106 2.69 5.39 4.15
N THR A 107 3.41 6.37 4.68
CA THR A 107 3.60 7.67 4.04
C THR A 107 5.03 7.81 3.52
N ARG A 108 5.22 8.68 2.52
CA ARG A 108 6.57 9.02 2.03
C ARG A 108 7.46 9.57 3.16
N ALA A 109 6.89 10.35 4.08
CA ALA A 109 7.61 10.90 5.22
C ALA A 109 8.17 9.78 6.13
N LEU A 110 7.33 8.79 6.46
CA LEU A 110 7.75 7.63 7.27
C LEU A 110 8.89 6.84 6.59
N ILE A 111 8.84 6.67 5.26
CA ILE A 111 9.92 6.01 4.51
C ILE A 111 11.24 6.80 4.57
N ILE A 112 11.17 8.14 4.47
CA ILE A 112 12.34 9.01 4.56
C ILE A 112 12.94 8.96 5.96
N GLU A 113 12.12 9.04 7.01
CA GLU A 113 12.58 8.94 8.39
C GLU A 113 13.32 7.62 8.65
N GLN A 114 12.77 6.51 8.15
CA GLN A 114 13.40 5.20 8.29
C GLN A 114 14.67 5.07 7.45
N ARG A 115 14.73 5.69 6.27
CA ARG A 115 15.97 5.80 5.49
C ARG A 115 17.04 6.56 6.27
N ASP A 116 16.69 7.66 6.94
CA ASP A 116 17.64 8.45 7.71
C ASP A 116 18.10 7.70 8.97
N LYS A 117 17.20 6.97 9.64
CA LYS A 117 17.56 6.01 10.69
C LYS A 117 18.54 4.95 10.20
N LEU A 118 18.33 4.43 8.98
CA LEU A 118 19.23 3.45 8.39
C LEU A 118 20.61 4.04 8.08
N LEU A 119 20.66 5.27 7.55
CA LEU A 119 21.91 6.00 7.30
C LEU A 119 22.71 6.22 8.60
N ASN A 120 22.01 6.63 9.66
CA ASN A 120 22.60 6.91 10.96
C ASN A 120 22.90 5.65 11.79
N SER A 121 22.33 4.50 11.43
CA SER A 121 22.65 3.23 12.07
C SER A 121 24.08 2.79 11.77
N ILE A 122 24.77 2.23 12.76
CA ILE A 122 26.15 1.76 12.62
C ILE A 122 26.20 0.62 11.59
N GLY A 123 27.15 0.70 10.65
CA GLY A 123 27.34 -0.29 9.60
C GLY A 123 27.98 -1.58 10.11
N ARG A 124 27.68 -2.71 9.46
CA ARG A 124 28.25 -4.03 9.83
C ARG A 124 29.76 -4.16 9.55
N LYS A 125 30.38 -3.16 8.90
CA LYS A 125 31.82 -3.07 8.64
C LYS A 125 32.47 -1.96 9.48
N VAL A 126 32.17 -1.92 10.77
CA VAL A 126 32.96 -1.15 11.70
C VAL A 126 34.07 -2.05 12.23
N SER A 127 35.31 -1.80 11.79
CA SER A 127 36.48 -2.26 12.54
C SER A 127 36.41 -1.64 13.93
N LYS A 128 36.67 -2.42 14.99
CA LYS A 128 36.80 -1.94 16.37
C LYS A 128 37.54 -0.59 16.38
N GLY A 129 36.82 0.52 16.56
CA GLY A 129 37.40 1.87 16.65
C GLY A 129 36.87 2.94 15.68
N SER A 130 36.11 2.64 14.62
CA SER A 130 35.54 3.70 13.76
C SER A 130 34.02 3.79 13.84
N ASN A 131 33.49 4.90 14.35
CA ASN A 131 32.05 5.18 14.39
C ASN A 131 31.53 5.59 12.99
N THR A 132 31.74 4.74 12.00
CA THR A 132 31.42 5.09 10.60
C THR A 132 29.99 4.67 10.28
N GLN A 133 29.17 5.67 9.97
CA GLN A 133 27.79 5.53 9.48
C GLN A 133 27.72 4.57 8.28
N ARG A 134 26.53 3.99 8.03
CA ARG A 134 26.35 3.09 6.87
C ARG A 134 26.60 3.83 5.56
N SER A 135 27.32 3.16 4.64
CA SER A 135 27.59 3.76 3.33
C SER A 135 26.29 4.03 2.55
N PRO A 136 26.20 5.15 1.81
CA PRO A 136 25.04 5.50 0.99
C PRO A 136 24.65 4.39 -0.01
N ALA A 137 25.64 3.65 -0.52
CA ALA A 137 25.40 2.51 -1.40
C ALA A 137 24.65 1.35 -0.70
N THR A 138 24.89 1.15 0.59
CA THR A 138 24.17 0.14 1.38
C THR A 138 22.73 0.56 1.62
N VAL A 139 22.50 1.85 1.94
CA VAL A 139 21.15 2.40 2.08
C VAL A 139 20.38 2.35 0.76
N ASN A 140 21.04 2.66 -0.35
CA ASN A 140 20.43 2.53 -1.68
C ASN A 140 20.02 1.10 -2.00
N ARG A 141 20.79 0.08 -1.59
CA ARG A 141 20.37 -1.33 -1.73
C ARG A 141 19.12 -1.66 -0.91
N TYR A 142 18.95 -0.99 0.23
CA TYR A 142 17.76 -1.15 1.09
C TYR A 142 16.51 -0.48 0.49
N MET A 143 16.70 0.54 -0.35
CA MET A 143 15.63 1.29 -1.02
C MET A 143 15.27 0.72 -2.41
N PHE A 144 16.26 0.49 -3.28
CA PHE A 144 16.07 0.12 -4.69
C PHE A 144 15.65 -1.33 -4.91
N ARG A 145 16.05 -2.27 -4.04
CA ARG A 145 15.72 -3.69 -4.24
C ARG A 145 14.28 -4.03 -3.85
N THR A 146 13.62 -3.11 -3.13
CA THR A 146 12.34 -3.30 -2.45
C THR A 146 11.17 -2.68 -3.21
N PHE A 147 11.40 -1.58 -3.92
CA PHE A 147 10.37 -0.91 -4.72
C PHE A 147 10.83 -0.84 -6.17
N PRO A 148 10.22 -1.60 -7.11
CA PRO A 148 10.48 -1.39 -8.52
C PRO A 148 10.08 0.05 -8.86
N ARG A 149 10.96 0.76 -9.57
CA ARG A 149 10.62 2.06 -10.14
C ARG A 149 9.46 1.86 -11.10
N ASN A 150 8.36 2.55 -10.83
CA ASN A 150 7.30 2.79 -11.80
C ASN A 150 7.81 3.75 -12.88
#